data_AF-A0A9K3E9G2-F1
#
_entry.id   AF-A0A9K3E9G2-F1
#
_cell.length_a   1.000
_cell.length_b   1.000
_cell.length_c   1.000
_cell.angle_alpha   90.00
_cell.angle_beta   90.00
_cell.angle_gamma   90.00
#
_symmetry.space_group_name_H-M   'P 1'
#
loop_
_entity.id
_entity.type
_entity.pdbx_description
1 polymer ?
#
loop_
_entity_poly.entity_id
_entity_poly.type
_entity_poly.pdbx_seq_one_letter_code
_entity_poly.pdbx_strand_id
1 'polypeptide(L)' 'MFSDMKTSQDIMQGFYDSMGPMLADGPTLKVHVLTTGSWPTQSTAICNLPPETLTMCDKFKTYYLGTHNGCGLTWQTMF' A
#
# COMPACT_ATOMS: atom_id res chain seq x y z
N MET A 1 4.25 15.65 3.61
CA MET A 1 4.81 14.78 4.67
C MET A 1 3.76 14.36 5.70
N PHE A 2 3.32 15.21 6.64
CA PHE A 2 2.28 14.81 7.62
C PHE A 2 0.93 14.48 6.99
N SER A 3 0.56 15.19 5.92
CA SER A 3 -0.65 14.92 5.15
C SER A 3 -0.66 13.50 4.58
N ASP A 4 0.49 13.02 4.09
CA ASP A 4 0.64 11.64 3.59
C ASP A 4 0.40 10.60 4.68
N MET A 5 0.88 10.85 5.90
CA MET A 5 0.63 9.95 7.04
C MET A 5 -0.86 9.87 7.40
N LYS A 6 -1.61 10.97 7.28
CA LYS A 6 -3.06 10.96 7.54
C LYS A 6 -3.82 10.29 6.40
N THR A 7 -3.51 10.65 5.15
CA THR A 7 -4.15 10.08 3.96
C THR A 7 -3.86 8.58 3.83
N SER A 8 -2.63 8.13 4.12
CA SER A 8 -2.31 6.70 4.10
C SER A 8 -3.08 5.90 5.14
N GLN A 9 -3.27 6.44 6.35
CA GLN A 9 -4.11 5.80 7.36
C GLN A 9 -5.57 5.71 6.92
N ASP A 10 -6.11 6.76 6.32
CA ASP A 10 -7.47 6.79 5.78
C ASP A 10 -7.66 5.74 4.67
N ILE A 11 -6.74 5.67 3.71
CA ILE A 11 -6.72 4.65 2.64
C ILE A 11 -6.64 3.24 3.23
N MET A 12 -5.76 3.03 4.21
CA MET A 12 -5.61 1.73 4.86
C MET A 12 -6.88 1.33 5.60
N GLN A 13 -7.53 2.26 6.28
CA GLN A 13 -8.78 2.00 6.97
C GLN A 13 -9.90 1.65 5.98
N GLY A 14 -10.02 2.37 4.87
CA GLY A 14 -10.97 2.04 3.80
C GLY A 14 -10.69 0.69 3.13
N PHE A 15 -9.40 0.34 2.97
CA PHE A 15 -8.98 -0.98 2.49
C PHE A 15 -9.40 -2.09 3.46
N TYR A 16 -9.19 -1.91 4.77
CA TYR A 16 -9.63 -2.86 5.78
C TYR A 16 -11.14 -2.95 5.93
N ASP A 17 -11.88 -1.86 5.71
CA ASP A 17 -13.33 -1.89 5.71
C ASP A 17 -13.86 -2.69 4.51
N SER A 18 -13.24 -2.48 3.33
CA SER A 18 -13.62 -3.14 2.07
C SER A 18 -13.17 -4.61 1.98
N MET A 19 -11.99 -4.94 2.51
CA MET A 19 -11.37 -6.27 2.43
C MET A 19 -11.25 -6.98 3.78
N GLY A 20 -11.68 -6.37 4.87
CA GLY A 20 -11.69 -6.94 6.23
C GLY A 20 -12.19 -8.38 6.33
N PRO A 21 -13.35 -8.74 5.75
CA PRO A 21 -13.82 -10.13 5.78
C PRO A 21 -12.93 -11.09 4.98
N MET A 22 -12.19 -10.60 3.97
CA MET A 22 -11.27 -11.40 3.16
C MET A 22 -9.87 -11.50 3.77
N LEU A 23 -9.50 -10.55 4.63
CA LEU A 23 -8.23 -10.49 5.34
C LEU A 23 -8.29 -11.13 6.74
N ALA A 24 -9.49 -11.51 7.20
CA ALA A 24 -9.71 -12.08 8.54
C ALA A 24 -8.91 -13.38 8.79
N ASP A 25 -8.59 -14.14 7.73
CA ASP A 25 -7.82 -15.38 7.78
C ASP A 25 -6.33 -15.18 7.38
N GLY A 26 -5.95 -13.98 6.96
CA GLY A 26 -4.63 -13.68 6.41
C GLY A 26 -3.75 -12.79 7.30
N PRO A 27 -2.45 -12.64 6.97
CA PRO A 27 -1.55 -11.73 7.68
C PRO A 27 -1.99 -10.26 7.63
N THR A 28 -1.72 -9.50 8.70
CA THR A 28 -2.03 -8.07 8.78
C THR A 28 -1.11 -7.26 7.85
N LEU A 29 -1.65 -6.68 6.79
CA LEU A 29 -0.92 -5.80 5.87
C LEU A 29 -1.03 -4.33 6.33
N LYS A 30 0.09 -3.62 6.47
CA LYS A 30 0.08 -2.16 6.71
C LYS A 30 0.89 -1.43 5.66
N VAL A 31 0.22 -0.67 4.80
CA VAL A 31 0.84 0.09 3.71
C VAL A 31 0.82 1.58 4.06
N HIS A 32 1.91 2.28 3.77
CA HIS A 32 1.96 3.75 3.86
C HIS A 32 2.08 4.32 2.46
N VAL A 33 1.04 5.02 2.01
CA VAL A 33 1.05 5.73 0.73
C VAL A 33 1.71 7.08 0.93
N LEU A 34 2.79 7.33 0.18
CA LEU A 34 3.58 8.55 0.26
C LEU A 34 3.55 9.27 -1.10
N THR A 35 3.34 10.58 -1.09
CA THR A 35 3.43 11.38 -2.31
C THR A 35 4.88 11.48 -2.77
N THR A 36 5.14 10.97 -3.98
CA THR A 36 6.45 11.05 -4.65
C THR A 36 6.90 12.51 -4.75
N GLY A 37 8.12 12.81 -4.30
CA GLY A 37 8.69 14.16 -4.30
C GLY A 37 8.61 14.94 -2.98
N SER A 38 7.76 14.51 -2.03
CA SER A 38 7.76 15.05 -0.66
C SER A 38 8.66 14.27 0.30
N TRP A 39 9.12 13.07 -0.08
CA TRP A 39 9.91 12.16 0.73
C TRP A 39 11.19 11.77 -0.01
N PRO A 40 12.33 11.59 0.68
CA PRO A 40 13.55 11.07 0.06
C PRO A 40 13.32 9.60 -0.33
N THR A 41 12.94 9.36 -1.58
CA THR A 41 12.75 8.02 -2.10
C THR A 41 14.11 7.41 -2.44
N GLN A 42 14.53 6.39 -1.69
CA GLN A 42 15.69 5.57 -2.05
C GLN A 42 15.36 4.60 -3.19
N SER A 43 16.39 4.19 -3.92
CA SER A 43 16.29 3.24 -5.03
C SER A 43 15.63 1.94 -4.58
N THR A 44 14.53 1.57 -5.23
CA THR A 44 13.82 0.32 -4.96
C THR A 44 14.70 -0.87 -5.33
N ALA A 45 15.18 -1.61 -4.33
CA ALA A 45 15.86 -2.90 -4.55
C ALA A 45 14.82 -3.98 -4.92
N ILE A 46 15.18 -4.90 -5.81
CA ILE A 46 14.31 -6.04 -6.14
C ILE A 46 14.32 -6.99 -4.93
N CYS A 47 13.27 -6.94 -4.12
CA CYS A 47 13.12 -7.82 -2.97
C CYS A 47 12.18 -8.97 -3.30
N ASN A 48 12.60 -10.20 -2.99
CA ASN A 48 11.78 -11.39 -3.16
C ASN A 48 10.86 -11.53 -1.94
N LEU A 49 9.70 -10.87 -2.01
CA LEU A 49 8.67 -10.95 -0.99
C LEU A 49 7.93 -12.31 -1.06
N PRO A 50 7.50 -12.89 0.07
CA PRO A 50 6.76 -14.14 0.06
C PRO A 50 5.42 -14.00 -0.71
N PRO A 51 4.92 -15.08 -1.33
CA PRO A 51 3.75 -15.05 -2.20
C PRO A 51 2.50 -14.51 -1.51
N GLU A 52 2.34 -14.74 -0.21
CA GLU A 52 1.24 -14.22 0.60
C GLU A 52 1.26 -12.68 0.63
N THR A 53 2.43 -12.08 0.85
CA THR A 53 2.58 -10.62 0.85
C THR A 53 2.40 -10.02 -0.54
N LEU A 54 2.90 -10.68 -1.59
CA LEU A 54 2.67 -10.25 -2.97
C LEU A 54 1.17 -10.24 -3.30
N THR A 55 0.43 -11.26 -2.87
CA THR A 55 -1.03 -11.34 -3.04
C THR A 55 -1.73 -10.16 -2.37
N MET A 56 -1.29 -9.80 -1.17
CA MET A 56 -1.81 -8.65 -0.42
C MET A 56 -1.47 -7.31 -1.06
N CYS A 57 -0.22 -7.15 -1.52
CA CYS A 57 0.20 -5.97 -2.27
C CYS A 57 -0.62 -5.80 -3.56
N ASP A 58 -0.91 -6.88 -4.28
CA ASP A 58 -1.70 -6.81 -5.51
C ASP A 58 -3.17 -6.43 -5.24
N LYS A 59 -3.76 -6.99 -4.18
CA LYS A 59 -5.09 -6.60 -3.67
C LYS A 59 -5.15 -5.11 -3.33
N PHE A 60 -4.17 -4.62 -2.58
CA PHE A 60 -4.07 -3.21 -2.21
C PHE A 60 -3.89 -2.33 -3.44
N LYS A 61 -3.02 -2.74 -4.37
CA LYS A 61 -2.79 -2.01 -5.63
C LYS A 61 -4.07 -1.89 -6.44
N THR A 62 -4.83 -2.97 -6.57
CA THR A 62 -6.12 -2.97 -7.29
C THR A 62 -7.14 -2.04 -6.62
N TYR A 63 -7.25 -2.09 -5.29
CA TYR A 63 -8.09 -1.17 -4.52
C TYR A 63 -7.67 0.29 -4.74
N TYR A 64 -6.38 0.58 -4.61
CA TYR A 64 -5.84 1.93 -4.76
C TYR A 64 -6.03 2.47 -6.18
N LEU A 65 -5.80 1.67 -7.22
CA LEU A 65 -6.01 2.07 -8.62
C LEU A 65 -7.51 2.32 -8.93
N GLY A 66 -8.41 1.59 -8.27
CA GLY A 66 -9.85 1.83 -8.38
C GLY A 66 -10.28 3.15 -7.75
N THR A 67 -9.74 3.47 -6.57
CA THR A 67 -10.08 4.68 -5.81
C THR A 67 -9.36 5.94 -6.34
N HIS A 68 -8.10 5.80 -6.76
CA HIS A 68 -7.24 6.87 -7.27
C HIS A 68 -6.97 6.67 -8.76
N ASN A 69 -7.96 6.99 -9.58
CA ASN A 69 -7.86 6.87 -11.03
C ASN A 69 -6.79 7.85 -11.57
N GLY A 70 -5.66 7.32 -12.07
CA GLY A 70 -4.58 8.12 -12.68
C GLY A 70 -3.32 8.35 -11.83
N CYS A 71 -3.25 7.83 -10.59
CA CYS A 71 -2.01 7.86 -9.80
C CYS A 71 -1.25 6.53 -9.89
N GLY A 72 0.00 6.57 -10.36
CA GLY A 72 0.88 5.41 -10.37
C GLY A 72 1.36 5.05 -8.97
N LEU A 73 1.14 3.81 -8.55
CA LEU A 73 1.62 3.28 -7.26
C LEU A 73 2.90 2.48 -7.48
N THR A 74 3.96 2.82 -6.74
CA THR A 74 5.25 2.12 -6.76
C THR A 74 5.54 1.57 -5.37
N TRP A 75 5.84 0.28 -5.29
CA TRP A 75 6.23 -0.35 -4.03
C TRP A 75 7.68 -0.02 -3.69
N GLN A 76 7.92 0.44 -2.46
CA GLN A 76 9.26 0.60 -1.91
C GLN A 76 9.53 -0.55 -0.95
N THR A 77 10.55 -1.34 -1.25
CA THR A 77 10.91 -2.58 -0.54
C THR A 77 12.11 -2.40 0.40
N MET A 78 12.67 -1.19 0.48
CA MET A 78 13.86 -0.87 1.25
C MET A 78 13.49 0.07 2.40
N PHE A 79 13.43 -0.47 3.62
CA PHE A 79 13.42 0.27 4.88
C PHE A 79 14.23 -0.50 5.90
#